data_AF-A0A317HB01-F1
#
_entry.id   AF-A0A317HB01-F1
#
_cell.length_a   1.000
_cell.length_b   1.000
_cell.length_c   1.000
_cell.angle_alpha   90.00
_cell.angle_beta   90.00
_cell.angle_gamma   90.00
#
_symmetry.space_group_name_H-M   'P 1'
#
loop_
_entity.id
_entity.type
_entity.pdbx_description
1 polymer ?
#
loop_
_entity_poly.entity_id
_entity_poly.type
_entity_poly.pdbx_seq_one_letter_code
_entity_poly.pdbx_strand_id
1 'polypeptide(L)'
;MINRDHEPNTYYMQKPKKTINDVLWPFTSENFRVAWEEWLVYRRQRHLPNYVPAGLQRTLDGLARDAGGSEAVAIQIITQSIEKNWQGLFPLKNFKKPELNDQQREEYQRRYEQTASNHHFKPDPKTPPPAGKQRYDNRKIKDAVLAHASIWKQD
;
A
#
# COMPACT_ATOMS: atom_id res chain seq x y z
N MET A 1 52.58 -25.69 19.15
CA MET A 1 51.88 -25.40 17.88
C MET A 1 50.44 -25.87 18.06
N ILE A 2 49.49 -24.94 18.19
CA ILE A 2 48.08 -25.28 18.43
C ILE A 2 47.42 -25.36 17.06
N ASN A 3 47.13 -26.58 16.60
CA ASN A 3 46.31 -26.80 15.40
C ASN A 3 44.89 -26.37 15.76
N ARG A 4 44.52 -25.16 15.35
CA ARG A 4 43.17 -24.63 15.48
C ARG A 4 42.38 -25.15 14.29
N ASP A 5 41.81 -26.34 14.46
CA ASP A 5 40.86 -26.93 13.52
C ASP A 5 39.80 -25.87 13.19
N HIS A 6 39.80 -25.42 11.92
CA HIS A 6 38.74 -24.59 11.39
C HIS A 6 37.49 -25.48 11.30
N GLU A 7 36.65 -25.42 12.33
CA GLU A 7 35.25 -25.82 12.24
C GLU A 7 34.66 -25.17 10.97
N PRO A 8 34.13 -25.94 10.00
CA PRO A 8 33.54 -25.36 8.81
C PRO A 8 32.38 -24.46 9.24
N ASN A 9 32.43 -23.20 8.80
CA ASN A 9 31.38 -22.22 9.05
C ASN A 9 30.05 -22.70 8.45
N THR A 10 29.26 -23.42 9.25
CA THR A 10 27.93 -23.94 8.91
C THR A 10 26.86 -22.85 8.85
N TYR A 11 27.24 -21.57 9.01
CA TYR A 11 26.31 -20.44 9.06
C TYR A 11 25.73 -20.03 7.70
N TYR A 12 26.20 -20.61 6.59
CA TYR A 12 25.59 -20.44 5.27
C TYR A 12 24.63 -21.58 4.93
N MET A 13 23.64 -21.83 5.79
CA MET A 13 22.43 -22.52 5.36
C MET A 13 21.78 -21.70 4.25
N GLN A 14 21.86 -22.21 3.01
CA GLN A 14 21.14 -21.69 1.86
C GLN A 14 19.65 -21.75 2.19
N LYS A 15 19.07 -20.63 2.66
CA LYS A 15 17.63 -20.52 2.87
C LYS A 15 16.92 -20.94 1.58
N PRO A 16 15.86 -21.77 1.65
CA PRO A 16 15.19 -22.29 0.46
C PRO A 16 14.79 -21.12 -0.44
N LYS A 17 15.21 -21.17 -1.70
CA LYS A 17 14.90 -20.12 -2.68
C LYS A 17 13.41 -20.17 -2.96
N LYS A 18 12.69 -19.13 -2.53
CA LYS A 18 11.26 -18.94 -2.83
C LYS A 18 11.07 -19.00 -4.34
N THR A 19 10.07 -19.74 -4.82
CA THR A 19 9.77 -19.86 -6.25
C THR A 19 8.61 -18.94 -6.64
N ILE A 20 8.39 -18.74 -7.95
CA ILE A 20 7.27 -17.92 -8.44
C ILE A 20 5.91 -18.55 -8.06
N ASN A 21 5.85 -19.87 -7.90
CA ASN A 21 4.63 -20.58 -7.54
C ASN A 21 4.20 -20.34 -6.09
N ASP A 22 5.12 -19.86 -5.23
CA ASP A 22 4.84 -19.57 -3.81
C ASP A 22 4.28 -18.15 -3.58
N VAL A 23 3.92 -17.45 -4.66
CA VAL A 23 3.41 -16.09 -4.62
C VAL A 23 1.90 -16.11 -4.41
N LEU A 24 1.43 -15.27 -3.49
CA LEU A 24 0.01 -15.12 -3.17
C LEU A 24 -0.65 -14.24 -4.22
N TRP A 25 -1.67 -14.79 -4.88
CA TRP A 25 -2.46 -14.09 -5.88
C TRP A 25 -3.56 -13.26 -5.21
N PRO A 26 -3.70 -11.97 -5.57
CA PRO A 26 -4.70 -11.10 -4.95
C PRO A 26 -6.12 -11.41 -5.42
N PHE A 27 -6.26 -11.94 -6.63
CA PHE A 27 -7.52 -12.35 -7.25
C PHE A 27 -7.30 -13.68 -7.96
N THR A 28 -8.27 -14.60 -7.84
CA THR A 28 -8.20 -15.95 -8.43
C THR A 28 -9.12 -16.11 -9.64
N SER A 29 -9.74 -15.02 -10.11
CA SER A 29 -10.64 -15.08 -11.26
C SER A 29 -9.87 -15.30 -12.56
N GLU A 30 -10.57 -15.88 -13.53
CA GLU A 30 -10.02 -16.06 -14.88
C GLU A 30 -9.79 -14.71 -15.58
N ASN A 31 -10.70 -13.74 -15.41
CA ASN A 31 -10.58 -12.42 -16.03
C ASN A 31 -9.30 -11.70 -15.60
N PHE A 32 -8.99 -11.76 -14.30
CA PHE A 32 -7.75 -11.20 -13.79
C PHE A 32 -6.53 -11.94 -14.33
N ARG A 33 -6.59 -13.28 -14.40
CA ARG A 33 -5.50 -14.10 -14.92
C ARG A 33 -5.18 -13.75 -16.37
N VAL A 34 -6.19 -13.59 -17.22
CA VAL A 34 -6.03 -13.18 -18.62
C VAL A 34 -5.38 -11.79 -18.71
N ALA A 35 -5.90 -10.80 -18.00
CA ALA A 35 -5.32 -9.46 -17.98
C ALA A 35 -3.86 -9.45 -17.48
N TRP A 36 -3.56 -10.28 -16.48
CA TRP A 36 -2.20 -10.43 -15.96
C TRP A 36 -1.27 -11.10 -16.98
N GLU A 37 -1.75 -12.09 -17.73
CA GLU A 37 -0.98 -12.72 -18.79
C GLU A 37 -0.67 -11.73 -19.92
N GLU A 38 -1.65 -10.93 -20.34
CA GLU A 38 -1.45 -9.84 -21.30
C GLU A 38 -0.37 -8.85 -20.83
N TRP A 39 -0.39 -8.48 -19.55
CA TRP A 39 0.66 -7.65 -18.95
C TRP A 39 2.04 -8.30 -19.07
N LEU A 40 2.18 -9.59 -18.75
CA LEU A 40 3.45 -10.30 -18.88
C LEU A 40 3.94 -10.39 -20.33
N VAL A 41 3.02 -10.59 -21.29
CA VAL A 41 3.33 -10.55 -22.73
C VAL A 41 3.85 -9.17 -23.13
N TYR A 42 3.14 -8.10 -22.75
CA TYR A 42 3.58 -6.73 -22.98
C TYR A 42 4.98 -6.48 -22.40
N ARG A 43 5.23 -6.87 -21.14
CA ARG A 43 6.55 -6.71 -20.51
C ARG A 43 7.65 -7.44 -21.29
N ARG A 44 7.36 -8.64 -21.81
CA ARG A 44 8.29 -9.42 -22.63
C ARG A 44 8.59 -8.72 -23.97
N GLN A 45 7.56 -8.23 -24.65
CA GLN A 45 7.71 -7.47 -25.90
C GLN A 45 8.54 -6.19 -25.69
N ARG A 46 8.46 -5.61 -24.49
CA ARG A 46 9.22 -4.43 -24.09
C ARG A 46 10.60 -4.72 -23.51
N HIS A 47 11.02 -5.99 -23.52
CA HIS A 47 12.29 -6.44 -22.94
C HIS A 47 12.49 -5.98 -21.48
N LEU A 48 11.40 -5.90 -20.70
CA LEU A 48 11.49 -5.54 -19.29
C LEU A 48 12.00 -6.72 -18.47
N PRO A 49 12.71 -6.46 -17.35
CA PRO A 49 13.24 -7.52 -16.50
C PRO A 49 12.16 -8.46 -15.97
N ASN A 50 12.41 -9.77 -16.04
CA ASN A 50 11.51 -10.78 -15.47
C ASN A 50 11.30 -10.54 -13.97
N TYR A 51 10.09 -10.86 -13.49
CA TYR A 51 9.84 -10.78 -12.06
C TYR A 51 10.59 -11.87 -11.31
N VAL A 52 11.31 -11.46 -10.26
CA VAL A 52 11.74 -12.37 -9.20
C VAL A 52 10.58 -12.53 -8.19
N PRO A 53 10.47 -13.65 -7.46
CA PRO A 53 9.33 -13.92 -6.57
C PRO A 53 9.00 -12.81 -5.58
N ALA A 54 10.02 -12.21 -4.96
CA ALA A 54 9.83 -11.07 -4.05
C ALA A 54 9.34 -9.80 -4.76
N GLY A 55 9.75 -9.59 -6.01
CA GLY A 55 9.27 -8.48 -6.84
C GLY A 55 7.84 -8.70 -7.30
N LEU A 56 7.52 -9.94 -7.73
CA LEU A 56 6.18 -10.33 -8.14
C LEU A 56 5.16 -10.11 -7.00
N GLN A 57 5.46 -10.62 -5.80
CA GLN A 57 4.58 -10.44 -4.63
C GLN A 57 4.33 -8.96 -4.36
N ARG A 58 5.39 -8.13 -4.33
CA ARG A 58 5.24 -6.68 -4.09
C ARG A 58 4.42 -5.99 -5.17
N THR A 59 4.57 -6.39 -6.43
CA THR A 59 3.77 -5.81 -7.52
C THR A 59 2.31 -6.21 -7.39
N LEU A 60 2.02 -7.47 -7.08
CA LEU A 60 0.64 -7.95 -6.89
C LEU A 60 -0.02 -7.30 -5.66
N ASP A 61 0.69 -7.20 -4.54
CA ASP A 61 0.21 -6.52 -3.33
C ASP A 61 -0.05 -5.03 -3.62
N GLY A 62 0.85 -4.38 -4.36
CA GLY A 62 0.73 -2.99 -4.78
C GLY A 62 -0.50 -2.79 -5.66
N LEU A 63 -0.70 -3.66 -6.65
CA LEU A 63 -1.85 -3.63 -7.54
C LEU A 63 -3.16 -3.79 -6.77
N ALA A 64 -3.24 -4.78 -5.86
CA ALA A 64 -4.43 -4.99 -5.03
C ALA A 64 -4.75 -3.77 -4.16
N ARG A 65 -3.72 -3.16 -3.59
CA ARG A 65 -3.84 -1.94 -2.78
C ARG A 65 -4.28 -0.72 -3.59
N ASP A 66 -3.74 -0.57 -4.80
CA ASP A 66 -4.06 0.56 -5.68
C ASP A 66 -5.45 0.41 -6.29
N ALA A 67 -5.90 -0.84 -6.48
CA ALA A 67 -7.25 -1.19 -6.85
C ALA A 67 -8.26 -1.16 -5.68
N GLY A 68 -7.81 -0.91 -4.45
CA GLY A 68 -8.66 -0.92 -3.27
C GLY A 68 -9.36 -2.27 -3.01
N GLY A 69 -8.75 -3.38 -3.42
CA GLY A 69 -9.34 -4.71 -3.33
C GLY A 69 -10.39 -5.03 -4.41
N SER A 70 -10.61 -4.14 -5.39
CA SER A 70 -11.53 -4.39 -6.49
C SER A 70 -10.79 -4.99 -7.70
N GLU A 71 -11.16 -6.22 -8.06
CA GLU A 71 -10.58 -6.91 -9.21
C GLU A 71 -10.78 -6.13 -10.53
N ALA A 72 -11.99 -5.61 -10.76
CA ALA A 72 -12.31 -4.84 -11.95
C ALA A 72 -11.40 -3.61 -12.11
N VAL A 73 -11.07 -2.95 -10.99
CA VAL A 73 -10.17 -1.80 -10.98
C VAL A 73 -8.73 -2.23 -11.23
N ALA A 74 -8.30 -3.39 -10.69
CA ALA A 74 -6.98 -3.94 -10.95
C ALA A 74 -6.77 -4.24 -12.45
N ILE A 75 -7.78 -4.82 -13.10
CA ILE A 75 -7.78 -5.06 -14.55
C ILE A 75 -7.65 -3.73 -15.30
N GLN A 76 -8.44 -2.71 -14.94
CA GLN A 76 -8.35 -1.38 -15.55
C GLN A 76 -6.97 -0.72 -15.37
N ILE A 77 -6.32 -0.89 -14.22
CA ILE A 77 -4.95 -0.40 -13.98
C ILE A 77 -3.96 -1.08 -14.93
N ILE A 78 -4.10 -2.40 -15.14
CA ILE A 78 -3.27 -3.14 -16.09
C ILE A 78 -3.48 -2.60 -17.51
N THR A 79 -4.74 -2.53 -17.95
CA THR A 79 -5.09 -2.02 -19.28
C THR A 79 -4.55 -0.61 -19.50
N GLN A 80 -4.76 0.31 -18.55
CA GLN A 80 -4.20 1.67 -18.62
C GLN A 80 -2.69 1.66 -18.78
N SER A 81 -1.98 0.80 -18.04
CA SER A 81 -0.52 0.76 -18.06
C SER A 81 0.01 0.29 -19.42
N ILE A 82 -0.68 -0.67 -20.05
CA ILE A 82 -0.39 -1.13 -21.41
C ILE A 82 -0.67 -0.01 -22.43
N GLU A 83 -1.86 0.60 -22.39
CA GLU A 83 -2.25 1.69 -23.29
C GLU A 83 -1.31 2.90 -23.21
N LYS A 84 -0.86 3.24 -21.99
CA LYS A 84 0.06 4.35 -21.72
C LYS A 84 1.52 3.96 -21.85
N ASN A 85 1.80 2.71 -22.20
CA ASN A 85 3.15 2.22 -22.45
C ASN A 85 4.08 2.38 -21.23
N TRP A 86 3.53 2.22 -20.04
CA TRP A 86 4.26 2.35 -18.78
C TRP A 86 5.03 1.07 -18.44
N GLN A 87 6.12 1.21 -17.68
CA GLN A 87 6.92 0.08 -17.21
C GLN A 87 6.37 -0.54 -15.91
N GLY A 88 5.49 0.18 -15.21
CA GLY A 88 4.89 -0.23 -13.94
C GLY A 88 3.38 -0.01 -13.94
N LEU A 89 2.75 -0.51 -12.88
CA LEU A 89 1.31 -0.40 -12.64
C LEU A 89 1.04 0.76 -11.68
N PHE A 90 0.12 1.65 -12.06
CA PHE A 90 -0.18 2.87 -11.30
C PHE A 90 -1.70 3.04 -11.10
N PRO A 91 -2.13 3.64 -9.98
CA PRO A 91 -3.55 3.82 -9.69
C PRO A 91 -4.24 4.73 -10.72
N LEU A 92 -5.51 4.44 -11.01
CA LEU A 92 -6.35 5.28 -11.87
C LEU A 92 -6.56 6.66 -11.22
N LYS A 93 -6.41 7.74 -12.00
CA LYS A 93 -6.49 9.14 -11.51
C LYS A 93 -7.82 9.49 -10.82
N ASN A 94 -8.92 8.87 -11.25
CA ASN A 94 -10.26 9.14 -10.71
C ASN A 94 -10.72 8.10 -9.68
N PHE A 95 -9.87 7.13 -9.34
CA PHE A 95 -10.20 6.17 -8.31
C PHE A 95 -10.02 6.82 -6.94
N LYS A 96 -11.11 7.38 -6.41
CA LYS A 96 -11.19 7.70 -5.00
C LYS A 96 -11.18 6.36 -4.26
N LYS A 97 -10.09 6.04 -3.57
CA LYS A 97 -10.10 4.98 -2.56
C LYS A 97 -11.32 5.22 -1.66
N PRO A 98 -12.06 4.17 -1.26
CA PRO A 98 -13.17 4.35 -0.34
C PRO A 98 -12.64 5.09 0.88
N GLU A 99 -13.08 6.34 1.08
CA GLU A 99 -12.79 7.02 2.33
C GLU A 99 -13.46 6.21 3.42
N LEU A 100 -12.68 5.72 4.39
CA LEU A 100 -13.23 5.16 5.61
C LEU A 100 -14.20 6.20 6.18
N ASN A 101 -15.43 5.78 6.47
CA ASN A 101 -16.37 6.65 7.14
C ASN A 101 -15.91 6.91 8.59
N ASP A 102 -16.44 7.95 9.23
CA ASP A 102 -15.98 8.37 10.56
C ASP A 102 -16.10 7.24 11.60
N GLN A 103 -17.14 6.39 11.49
CA GLN A 103 -17.34 5.23 12.36
C GLN A 103 -16.25 4.16 12.18
N GLN A 104 -15.89 3.86 10.93
CA GLN A 104 -14.83 2.90 10.59
C GLN A 104 -13.45 3.44 11.00
N ARG A 105 -13.25 4.76 10.94
CA ARG A 105 -12.01 5.41 11.43
C ARG A 105 -11.90 5.30 12.96
N GLU A 106 -12.99 5.57 13.67
CA GLU A 106 -13.04 5.45 15.13
C GLU A 106 -12.83 4.00 15.60
N GLU A 107 -13.47 3.03 14.94
CA GLU A 107 -13.30 1.61 15.24
C GLU A 107 -11.84 1.16 15.02
N TYR A 108 -11.23 1.59 13.92
CA TYR A 108 -9.82 1.32 13.63
C TYR A 108 -8.91 1.92 14.71
N GLN A 109 -9.16 3.16 15.12
CA GLN A 109 -8.39 3.85 16.16
C GLN A 109 -8.52 3.15 17.52
N ARG A 110 -9.75 2.76 17.92
CA ARG A 110 -9.98 1.99 19.15
C ARG A 110 -9.27 0.64 19.13
N ARG A 111 -9.31 -0.06 18.00
CA ARG A 111 -8.63 -1.35 17.86
C ARG A 111 -7.13 -1.19 18.04
N TYR A 112 -6.54 -0.14 17.45
CA TYR A 112 -5.12 0.16 17.59
C TYR A 112 -4.73 0.44 19.04
N GLU A 113 -5.50 1.29 19.74
CA GLU A 113 -5.28 1.61 21.15
C GLU A 113 -5.41 0.39 22.07
N GLN A 114 -6.40 -0.48 21.81
CA GLN A 114 -6.57 -1.74 22.54
C GLN A 114 -5.36 -2.67 22.36
N THR A 115 -4.87 -2.82 21.12
CA THR A 115 -3.69 -3.66 20.83
C THR A 115 -2.38 -3.05 21.34
N ALA A 116 -2.29 -1.71 21.44
CA ALA A 116 -1.12 -1.03 21.99
C ALA A 116 -1.05 -1.20 23.52
N SER A 117 -2.19 -1.31 24.20
CA SER A 117 -2.24 -1.56 25.65
C SER A 117 -1.94 -3.02 26.02
N ASN A 118 -2.26 -3.98 25.15
CA ASN A 118 -1.91 -5.40 25.32
C ASN A 118 -0.55 -5.69 24.68
N HIS A 119 0.50 -5.65 25.49
CA HIS A 119 1.91 -5.76 25.11
C HIS A 119 2.31 -7.11 24.45
N HIS A 120 1.87 -7.38 23.20
CA HIS A 120 2.45 -8.47 22.39
C HIS A 120 2.23 -8.42 20.85
N PHE A 121 1.56 -7.40 20.29
CA PHE A 121 1.34 -7.33 18.84
C PHE A 121 1.89 -6.03 18.25
N LYS A 122 2.99 -6.11 17.46
CA LYS A 122 3.47 -4.97 16.67
C LYS A 122 2.72 -4.97 15.34
N PRO A 123 1.84 -3.99 15.05
CA PRO A 123 1.22 -3.89 13.75
C PRO A 123 2.27 -3.60 12.66
N ASP A 124 2.02 -4.12 11.47
CA ASP A 124 2.92 -4.05 10.32
C ASP A 124 3.25 -2.57 9.99
N PRO A 125 4.53 -2.15 9.93
CA PRO A 125 4.94 -0.76 9.70
C PRO A 125 4.52 -0.18 8.35
N LYS A 126 3.89 -0.97 7.47
CA LYS A 126 3.47 -0.58 6.13
C LYS A 126 2.00 -0.15 6.02
N THR A 127 1.21 -0.27 7.07
CA THR A 127 -0.15 0.27 7.11
C THR A 127 -0.06 1.73 7.55
N PRO A 128 -0.29 2.72 6.67
CA PRO A 128 -0.24 4.10 7.09
C PRO A 128 -1.35 4.30 8.15
N PRO A 129 -1.05 4.91 9.31
CA PRO A 129 -2.12 5.42 10.16
C PRO A 129 -2.98 6.32 9.26
N PRO A 130 -4.33 6.20 9.29
CA PRO A 130 -5.16 7.14 8.55
C PRO A 130 -4.74 8.52 9.00
N ALA A 131 -4.21 9.31 8.06
CA ALA A 131 -3.68 10.64 8.35
C ALA A 131 -4.72 11.35 9.21
N GLY A 132 -4.38 11.52 10.49
CA GLY A 132 -5.24 12.18 11.43
C GLY A 132 -5.48 13.54 10.82
N LYS A 133 -6.68 13.78 10.30
CA LYS A 133 -7.13 15.16 10.14
C LYS A 133 -7.02 15.69 11.55
N GLN A 134 -6.00 16.53 11.81
CA GLN A 134 -6.13 17.53 12.86
C GLN A 134 -7.50 18.11 12.62
N ARG A 135 -8.42 17.85 13.54
CA ARG A 135 -9.75 18.43 13.51
C ARG A 135 -9.46 19.93 13.50
N TYR A 136 -9.62 20.57 12.34
CA TYR A 136 -9.67 22.02 12.31
C TYR A 136 -10.84 22.37 13.22
N ASP A 137 -10.52 22.90 14.39
CA ASP A 137 -11.50 23.33 15.35
C ASP A 137 -12.20 24.56 14.75
N ASN A 138 -13.25 24.31 13.97
CA ASN A 138 -14.10 25.35 13.37
C ASN A 138 -14.83 26.20 14.43
N ARG A 139 -14.59 25.98 15.72
CA ARG A 139 -15.03 26.86 16.81
C ARG A 139 -14.06 28.01 17.10
N LYS A 140 -12.83 28.00 16.56
CA LYS A 140 -11.88 29.13 16.70
C LYS A 140 -11.82 30.10 15.52
N ILE A 141 -12.53 29.84 14.42
CA ILE A 141 -12.55 30.75 13.25
C ILE A 141 -13.70 31.78 13.34
N LYS A 142 -14.75 31.54 14.13
CA LYS A 142 -15.82 32.54 14.31
C LYS A 142 -15.45 33.67 15.28
N ASP A 143 -14.51 33.44 16.20
CA ASP A 143 -14.06 34.47 17.15
C ASP A 143 -12.90 35.33 16.62
N ALA A 144 -12.22 34.90 15.55
CA ALA A 144 -11.12 35.63 14.93
C ALA A 144 -11.54 36.55 13.77
N VAL A 145 -12.79 36.45 13.29
CA VAL A 145 -13.32 37.32 12.21
C VAL A 145 -14.26 38.42 12.73
N LEU A 146 -14.60 38.41 14.03
CA LEU A 146 -15.42 39.46 14.68
C LEU A 146 -14.62 40.44 15.56
N ALA A 147 -13.30 40.29 15.69
CA ALA A 147 -12.46 41.18 16.51
C ALA A 147 -11.68 42.26 15.71
N HIS A 148 -12.08 42.54 14.46
CA HIS A 148 -11.41 43.56 13.61
C HIS A 148 -12.37 44.58 12.98
N ALA A 149 -13.59 44.74 13.53
CA ALA A 149 -14.63 45.59 12.93
C ALA A 149 -15.34 46.55 13.91
N SER A 150 -14.72 46.99 15.02
CA SER A 150 -15.43 47.92 15.95
C SER A 150 -14.58 48.94 16.70
N ILE A 151 -13.39 49.34 16.21
CA ILE A 151 -12.68 50.48 16.81
C ILE A 151 -12.20 51.36 15.66
N TRP A 152 -13.04 52.31 15.24
CA TRP A 152 -12.76 53.62 14.62
C TRP A 152 -14.07 54.16 14.02
N LYS A 153 -15.00 54.57 14.90
CA LYS A 153 -15.98 55.64 14.64
C LYS A 153 -16.46 56.20 15.98
N GLN A 154 -16.53 57.53 16.05
CA GLN A 154 -16.87 58.44 17.17
C GLN A 154 -15.61 58.89 17.95
N ASP A 155 -15.23 60.16 17.98
CA ASP A 155 -15.93 61.43 17.67
C ASP A 155 -15.24 62.27 16.58
#